data_AF-A0A662YY07-F1
#
_entry.id   AF-A0A662YY07-F1
#
_cell.length_a   1.000
_cell.length_b   1.000
_cell.length_c   1.000
_cell.angle_alpha   90.00
_cell.angle_beta   90.00
_cell.angle_gamma   90.00
#
_symmetry.space_group_name_H-M   'P 1'
#
loop_
_entity.id
_entity.type
_entity.pdbx_description
1 polymer ?
#
loop_
_entity_poly.entity_id
_entity_poly.type
_entity_poly.pdbx_seq_one_letter_code
_entity_poly.pdbx_strand_id
1 'polypeptide(L)'
;MSRRPRREPAAPRTDKMTVDQDWSSVYPTAASFKPSTVPLPIRMGYPVKRGVPLEKKGNLELIKIPNFLHLTPAAIKKQCAALNVFCTKWPETLDSEAKCEQHFPIQVKMTDFVFAGPSVRNPKARVTTLTVKVSSLNLDDHGRKKLIKLAGERHNKETDMLTFTADRCPLRRQNYDYAMYLLTVLYHESSKHEPWEKEKTEADMEEYLWESSTSERNAVETLLRMKGSEDGSAPREELLSSRPMQEYRNSVTNLKNAGESESTLLQYKQSVKNLLNL
;
A
#
# COMPACT_ATOMS: atom_id res chain seq x y z
N MET A 1 11.32 -75.44 -23.16
CA MET A 1 10.52 -74.23 -22.85
C MET A 1 10.48 -73.34 -24.09
N SER A 2 9.31 -73.17 -24.72
CA SER A 2 9.17 -72.32 -25.92
C SER A 2 9.36 -70.85 -25.55
N ARG A 3 10.27 -70.13 -26.25
CA ARG A 3 10.48 -68.69 -26.08
C ARG A 3 9.20 -67.97 -26.53
N ARG A 4 8.58 -67.22 -25.62
CA ARG A 4 7.45 -66.34 -25.98
C ARG A 4 7.89 -65.37 -27.08
N PRO A 5 7.06 -65.14 -28.12
CA PRO A 5 7.40 -64.22 -29.20
C PRO A 5 7.60 -62.80 -28.66
N ARG A 6 8.54 -62.05 -29.26
CA ARG A 6 8.83 -60.67 -28.90
C ARG A 6 7.60 -59.80 -29.21
N ARG A 7 7.20 -58.96 -28.27
CA ARG A 7 6.11 -58.00 -28.46
C ARG A 7 6.60 -56.83 -29.32
N GLU A 8 5.95 -56.61 -30.47
CA GLU A 8 6.19 -55.44 -31.32
C GLU A 8 5.44 -54.21 -30.78
N PRO A 9 6.03 -53.00 -30.89
CA PRO A 9 5.37 -51.77 -30.51
C PRO A 9 4.27 -51.40 -31.51
N ALA A 10 3.13 -50.93 -31.01
CA ALA A 10 2.08 -50.40 -31.86
C ALA A 10 2.49 -49.07 -32.51
N ALA A 11 1.89 -48.75 -33.67
CA ALA A 11 2.03 -47.45 -34.32
C ALA A 11 1.59 -46.30 -33.37
N PRO A 12 2.22 -45.12 -33.45
CA PRO A 12 1.86 -43.98 -32.62
C PRO A 12 0.45 -43.50 -32.92
N ARG A 13 -0.20 -42.88 -31.92
CA ARG A 13 -1.56 -42.36 -32.06
C ARG A 13 -1.64 -41.21 -33.09
N THR A 14 -0.53 -40.52 -33.33
CA THR A 14 -0.42 -39.42 -34.32
C THR A 14 -0.89 -39.82 -35.71
N ASP A 15 -0.69 -41.08 -36.11
CA ASP A 15 -1.01 -41.54 -37.47
C ASP A 15 -2.53 -41.65 -37.70
N LYS A 16 -3.31 -41.67 -36.62
CA LYS A 16 -4.78 -41.76 -36.64
C LYS A 16 -5.46 -40.42 -36.37
N MET A 17 -4.69 -39.35 -36.15
CA MET A 17 -5.22 -38.03 -35.81
C MET A 17 -5.67 -37.29 -37.06
N THR A 18 -6.87 -36.71 -37.03
CA THR A 18 -7.34 -35.78 -38.05
C THR A 18 -6.79 -34.38 -37.79
N VAL A 19 -6.66 -33.57 -38.84
CA VAL A 19 -6.13 -32.20 -38.73
C VAL A 19 -7.07 -31.29 -37.93
N ASP A 20 -8.38 -31.45 -38.10
CA ASP A 20 -9.42 -30.60 -37.48
C ASP A 20 -9.92 -31.12 -36.12
N GLN A 21 -9.20 -32.04 -35.49
CA GLN A 21 -9.62 -32.58 -34.18
C GLN A 21 -9.51 -31.53 -33.06
N ASP A 22 -10.33 -31.69 -32.01
CA ASP A 22 -10.21 -30.88 -30.80
C ASP A 22 -8.97 -31.27 -29.99
N TRP A 23 -7.94 -30.43 -30.08
CA TRP A 23 -6.70 -30.60 -29.34
C TRP A 23 -6.89 -30.62 -27.82
N SER A 24 -7.87 -29.90 -27.28
CA SER A 24 -8.13 -29.88 -25.84
C SER A 24 -8.56 -31.24 -25.29
N SER A 25 -9.15 -32.09 -26.14
CA SER A 25 -9.49 -33.47 -25.79
C SER A 25 -8.26 -34.40 -25.82
N VAL A 26 -7.23 -34.06 -26.61
CA VAL A 26 -5.98 -34.82 -26.72
C VAL A 26 -5.07 -34.55 -25.53
N TYR A 27 -5.00 -33.29 -25.08
CA TYR A 27 -4.10 -32.84 -24.02
C TYR A 27 -4.87 -31.99 -22.99
N PRO A 28 -5.74 -32.62 -22.16
CA PRO A 28 -6.67 -31.88 -21.30
C PRO A 28 -6.01 -31.22 -20.08
N THR A 29 -4.93 -31.78 -19.56
CA THR A 29 -4.26 -31.34 -18.33
C THR A 29 -2.75 -31.30 -18.50
N ALA A 30 -2.06 -30.69 -17.53
CA ALA A 30 -0.60 -30.74 -17.46
C ALA A 30 -0.11 -32.20 -17.47
N ALA A 31 0.80 -32.50 -18.40
CA ALA A 31 1.40 -33.82 -18.54
C ALA A 31 2.81 -33.69 -19.14
N SER A 32 3.62 -34.73 -18.97
CA SER A 32 4.91 -34.83 -19.66
C SER A 32 4.73 -34.95 -21.16
N PHE A 33 5.71 -34.46 -21.91
CA PHE A 33 5.70 -34.53 -23.37
C PHE A 33 5.64 -35.99 -23.85
N LYS A 34 4.60 -36.32 -24.61
CA LYS A 34 4.33 -37.67 -25.14
C LYS A 34 4.54 -37.66 -26.66
N PRO A 35 5.70 -38.13 -27.18
CA PRO A 35 6.01 -38.03 -28.60
C PRO A 35 5.05 -38.82 -29.50
N SER A 36 4.41 -39.86 -28.96
CA SER A 36 3.40 -40.68 -29.65
C SER A 36 2.02 -40.03 -29.76
N THR A 37 1.78 -38.92 -29.04
CA THR A 37 0.49 -38.20 -28.99
C THR A 37 0.58 -36.84 -29.67
N VAL A 38 1.74 -36.18 -29.64
CA VAL A 38 1.90 -34.84 -30.23
C VAL A 38 2.16 -34.96 -31.74
N PRO A 39 1.25 -34.52 -32.63
CA PRO A 39 1.34 -34.69 -34.09
C PRO A 39 2.24 -33.62 -34.75
N LEU A 40 3.23 -33.11 -34.03
CA LEU A 40 4.16 -32.10 -34.53
C LEU A 40 5.56 -32.72 -34.70
N PRO A 41 6.28 -32.43 -35.80
CA PRO A 41 7.63 -32.94 -36.04
C PRO A 41 8.69 -32.09 -35.31
N ILE A 42 8.54 -31.95 -33.99
CA ILE A 42 9.44 -31.13 -33.15
C ILE A 42 10.81 -31.81 -33.03
N ARG A 43 11.87 -31.03 -33.14
CA ARG A 43 13.26 -31.43 -32.87
C ARG A 43 13.89 -30.49 -31.85
N MET A 44 14.78 -31.01 -31.01
CA MET A 44 15.46 -30.21 -29.97
C MET A 44 16.80 -30.84 -29.61
N GLY A 45 17.79 -30.01 -29.29
CA GLY A 45 19.14 -30.42 -28.92
C GLY A 45 20.19 -29.83 -29.85
N TYR A 46 21.42 -29.70 -29.35
CA TYR A 46 22.51 -29.14 -30.13
C TYR A 46 22.89 -30.08 -31.28
N PRO A 47 22.91 -29.61 -32.53
CA PRO A 47 23.26 -30.45 -33.67
C PRO A 47 24.76 -30.78 -33.66
N VAL A 48 25.11 -31.98 -34.09
CA VAL A 48 26.52 -32.30 -34.42
C VAL A 48 26.97 -31.50 -35.65
N LYS A 49 28.29 -31.37 -35.86
CA LYS A 49 28.82 -30.69 -37.06
C LYS A 49 28.21 -31.31 -38.32
N ARG A 50 27.60 -30.48 -39.17
CA ARG A 50 26.85 -30.88 -40.38
C ARG A 50 25.65 -31.82 -40.11
N GLY A 51 25.07 -31.78 -38.90
CA GLY A 51 23.91 -32.57 -38.51
C GLY A 51 22.64 -31.75 -38.25
N VAL A 52 21.55 -32.44 -37.93
CA VAL A 52 20.26 -31.86 -37.53
C VAL A 52 19.99 -32.10 -36.04
N PRO A 53 19.16 -31.28 -35.38
CA PRO A 53 18.71 -31.55 -34.02
C PRO A 53 17.97 -32.88 -33.89
N LEU A 54 18.08 -33.48 -32.70
CA LEU A 54 17.47 -34.77 -32.36
C LEU A 54 15.94 -34.72 -32.50
N GLU A 55 15.36 -35.80 -32.99
CA GLU A 55 13.91 -35.98 -33.14
C GLU A 55 13.19 -36.07 -31.81
N LYS A 56 11.86 -35.96 -31.81
CA LYS A 56 11.06 -36.05 -30.58
C LYS A 56 11.08 -37.42 -29.89
N LYS A 57 11.36 -38.50 -30.61
CA LYS A 57 11.31 -39.87 -30.07
C LYS A 57 12.55 -40.13 -29.20
N GLY A 58 12.34 -40.34 -27.90
CA GLY A 58 13.42 -40.60 -26.95
C GLY A 58 14.22 -39.36 -26.54
N ASN A 59 13.76 -38.15 -26.88
CA ASN A 59 14.46 -36.92 -26.57
C ASN A 59 14.14 -36.40 -25.17
N LEU A 60 15.12 -36.51 -24.28
CA LEU A 60 15.00 -36.13 -22.89
C LEU A 60 14.86 -34.61 -22.69
N GLU A 61 15.43 -33.79 -23.58
CA GLU A 61 15.32 -32.32 -23.49
C GLU A 61 13.86 -31.86 -23.63
N LEU A 62 13.08 -32.53 -24.49
CA LEU A 62 11.65 -32.24 -24.63
C LEU A 62 10.81 -32.69 -23.42
N ILE A 63 11.30 -33.65 -22.63
CA ILE A 63 10.61 -34.11 -21.41
C ILE A 63 10.84 -33.13 -20.26
N LYS A 64 12.02 -32.51 -20.18
CA LYS A 64 12.38 -31.54 -19.15
C LYS A 64 11.57 -30.25 -19.23
N ILE A 65 11.10 -29.87 -20.42
CA ILE A 65 10.34 -28.64 -20.62
C ILE A 65 8.94 -28.75 -19.97
N PRO A 66 8.55 -27.80 -19.09
CA PRO A 66 7.16 -27.65 -18.67
C PRO A 66 6.35 -27.12 -19.85
N ASN A 67 5.76 -28.03 -20.63
CA ASN A 67 5.04 -27.68 -21.83
C ASN A 67 3.64 -27.09 -21.53
N PHE A 68 3.16 -26.25 -22.44
CA PHE A 68 1.87 -25.56 -22.34
C PHE A 68 0.84 -26.15 -23.31
N LEU A 69 1.00 -27.41 -23.72
CA LEU A 69 0.13 -28.05 -24.71
C LEU A 69 -1.33 -28.17 -24.26
N HIS A 70 -1.60 -28.14 -22.95
CA HIS A 70 -2.95 -28.12 -22.37
C HIS A 70 -3.54 -26.70 -22.24
N LEU A 71 -2.72 -25.66 -22.37
CA LEU A 71 -3.10 -24.24 -22.22
C LEU A 71 -3.05 -23.52 -23.57
N THR A 72 -3.58 -24.16 -24.62
CA THR A 72 -3.72 -23.50 -25.93
C THR A 72 -4.80 -22.41 -25.88
N PRO A 73 -4.75 -21.39 -26.76
CA PRO A 73 -5.76 -20.33 -26.78
C PRO A 73 -7.20 -20.84 -26.92
N ALA A 74 -7.41 -21.90 -27.71
CA ALA A 74 -8.72 -22.54 -27.86
C ALA A 74 -9.20 -23.19 -26.55
N ALA A 75 -8.31 -23.88 -25.83
CA ALA A 75 -8.60 -24.46 -24.54
C ALA A 75 -8.93 -23.39 -23.49
N ILE A 76 -8.14 -22.30 -23.43
CA ILE A 76 -8.35 -21.19 -22.49
C ILE A 76 -9.72 -20.54 -22.74
N LYS A 77 -10.09 -20.24 -23.99
CA LYS A 77 -11.40 -19.67 -24.31
C LYS A 77 -12.55 -20.57 -23.83
N LYS A 78 -12.45 -21.88 -24.07
CA LYS A 78 -13.45 -22.87 -23.63
C LYS A 78 -13.52 -22.96 -22.11
N GLN A 79 -12.38 -22.96 -21.43
CA GLN A 79 -12.27 -22.99 -19.97
C GLN A 79 -12.85 -21.71 -19.34
N CYS A 80 -12.45 -20.53 -19.81
CA CYS A 80 -12.96 -19.24 -19.31
C CYS A 80 -14.47 -19.09 -19.54
N ALA A 81 -15.00 -19.55 -20.68
CA ALA A 81 -16.45 -19.54 -20.92
C ALA A 81 -17.21 -20.40 -19.89
N ALA A 82 -16.68 -21.56 -19.52
CA ALA A 82 -17.25 -22.40 -18.47
C ALA A 82 -17.09 -21.79 -17.07
N LEU A 83 -15.98 -21.09 -16.80
CA LEU A 83 -15.70 -20.47 -15.51
C LEU A 83 -16.47 -19.17 -15.26
N ASN A 84 -16.97 -18.53 -16.33
CA ASN A 84 -17.66 -17.24 -16.23
C ASN A 84 -18.89 -17.28 -15.31
N VAL A 85 -19.53 -18.44 -15.15
CA VAL A 85 -20.68 -18.64 -14.25
C VAL A 85 -20.31 -18.43 -12.78
N PHE A 86 -19.04 -18.60 -12.41
CA PHE A 86 -18.55 -18.39 -11.05
C PHE A 86 -18.10 -16.94 -10.77
N CYS A 87 -18.00 -16.11 -11.81
CA CYS A 87 -17.59 -14.72 -11.68
C CYS A 87 -18.77 -13.82 -11.35
N THR A 88 -18.52 -12.77 -10.58
CA THR A 88 -19.48 -11.70 -10.29
C THR A 88 -19.04 -10.41 -10.97
N LYS A 89 -20.01 -9.59 -11.40
CA LYS A 89 -19.71 -8.29 -12.01
C LYS A 89 -19.14 -7.35 -10.95
N TRP A 90 -18.10 -6.61 -11.31
CA TRP A 90 -17.59 -5.51 -10.50
C TRP A 90 -18.62 -4.36 -10.44
N PRO A 91 -18.85 -3.72 -9.29
CA PRO A 91 -19.78 -2.60 -9.17
C PRO A 91 -19.37 -1.40 -10.02
N GLU A 92 -20.26 -0.95 -10.91
CA GLU A 92 -20.03 0.16 -11.86
C GLU A 92 -19.82 1.52 -11.16
N THR A 93 -20.32 1.67 -9.93
CA THR A 93 -20.14 2.89 -9.13
C THR A 93 -18.69 3.12 -8.68
N LEU A 94 -17.88 2.05 -8.62
CA LEU A 94 -16.48 2.06 -8.20
C LEU A 94 -15.55 2.07 -9.42
N ASP A 95 -15.69 3.11 -10.24
CA ASP A 95 -14.91 3.31 -11.47
C ASP A 95 -13.52 3.92 -11.24
N SER A 96 -13.30 4.53 -10.08
CA SER A 96 -12.12 5.33 -9.75
C SER A 96 -11.65 5.06 -8.33
N GLU A 97 -10.33 5.15 -8.11
CA GLU A 97 -9.72 4.93 -6.80
C GLU A 97 -10.24 5.91 -5.75
N ALA A 98 -10.49 7.17 -6.13
CA ALA A 98 -11.05 8.18 -5.22
C ALA A 98 -12.42 7.79 -4.66
N LYS A 99 -13.32 7.25 -5.50
CA LYS A 99 -14.63 6.75 -5.04
C LYS A 99 -14.47 5.52 -4.15
N CYS A 100 -13.53 4.63 -4.46
CA CYS A 100 -13.21 3.48 -3.62
C CYS A 100 -12.75 3.93 -2.23
N GLU A 101 -11.85 4.90 -2.13
CA GLU A 101 -11.37 5.44 -0.86
C GLU A 101 -12.46 6.15 -0.07
N GLN A 102 -13.38 6.86 -0.74
CA GLN A 102 -14.50 7.55 -0.09
C GLN A 102 -15.47 6.55 0.56
N HIS A 103 -15.81 5.46 -0.14
CA HIS A 103 -16.77 4.47 0.37
C HIS A 103 -16.11 3.39 1.26
N PHE A 104 -14.83 3.08 1.00
CA PHE A 104 -14.07 2.03 1.67
C PHE A 104 -12.69 2.56 2.08
N PRO A 105 -12.61 3.39 3.14
CA PRO A 105 -11.37 4.04 3.57
C PRO A 105 -10.34 3.09 4.20
N ILE A 106 -10.76 1.88 4.59
CA ILE A 106 -9.90 0.87 5.22
C ILE A 106 -9.43 -0.11 4.16
N GLN A 107 -8.11 -0.22 4.00
CA GLN A 107 -7.47 -1.20 3.14
C GLN A 107 -6.80 -2.29 3.99
N VAL A 108 -6.96 -3.54 3.58
CA VAL A 108 -6.43 -4.70 4.29
C VAL A 108 -5.58 -5.52 3.33
N LYS A 109 -4.29 -5.62 3.62
CA LYS A 109 -3.34 -6.39 2.84
C LYS A 109 -3.06 -7.73 3.50
N MET A 110 -3.28 -8.79 2.74
CA MET A 110 -2.99 -10.18 3.10
C MET A 110 -2.17 -10.81 1.98
N THR A 111 -1.22 -11.69 2.31
CA THR A 111 -0.35 -12.33 1.31
C THR A 111 -0.45 -13.84 1.39
N ASP A 112 -0.74 -14.47 0.26
CA ASP A 112 -0.78 -15.92 0.09
C ASP A 112 0.42 -16.40 -0.74
N PHE A 113 0.94 -17.57 -0.39
CA PHE A 113 2.15 -18.13 -1.00
C PHE A 113 1.87 -19.54 -1.52
N VAL A 114 2.27 -19.79 -2.76
CA VAL A 114 2.12 -21.09 -3.42
C VAL A 114 3.51 -21.64 -3.75
N PHE A 115 3.80 -22.85 -3.27
CA PHE A 115 5.09 -23.53 -3.49
C PHE A 115 4.87 -24.97 -3.92
N ALA A 116 5.85 -25.54 -4.63
CA ALA A 116 5.90 -26.97 -4.90
C ALA A 116 6.47 -27.71 -3.68
N GLY A 117 5.65 -28.52 -3.01
CA GLY A 117 6.08 -29.31 -1.87
C GLY A 117 4.91 -29.98 -1.14
N PRO A 118 5.18 -30.88 -0.19
CA PRO A 118 4.14 -31.56 0.57
C PRO A 118 3.45 -30.66 1.60
N SER A 119 4.14 -29.62 2.08
CA SER A 119 3.60 -28.67 3.06
C SER A 119 3.14 -27.38 2.38
N VAL A 120 1.89 -26.99 2.65
CA VAL A 120 1.31 -25.70 2.22
C VAL A 120 1.50 -24.59 3.26
N ARG A 121 2.14 -24.89 4.40
CA ARG A 121 2.26 -23.94 5.52
C ARG A 121 3.35 -22.92 5.23
N ASN A 122 3.02 -21.64 5.35
CA ASN A 122 3.99 -20.56 5.36
C ASN A 122 3.73 -19.62 6.54
N PRO A 123 4.69 -19.44 7.47
CA PRO A 123 4.52 -18.56 8.63
C PRO A 123 4.29 -17.09 8.26
N LYS A 124 4.72 -16.63 7.08
CA LYS A 124 4.50 -15.25 6.60
C LYS A 124 3.05 -14.98 6.19
N ALA A 125 2.26 -16.02 5.91
CA ALA A 125 0.87 -15.88 5.47
C ALA A 125 -0.09 -15.43 6.59
N ARG A 126 0.36 -15.38 7.85
CA ARG A 126 -0.43 -14.91 9.00
C ARG A 126 -0.45 -13.39 9.14
N VAL A 127 0.54 -12.69 8.56
CA VAL A 127 0.72 -11.25 8.72
C VAL A 127 -0.42 -10.52 8.01
N THR A 128 -1.06 -9.59 8.72
CA THR A 128 -2.11 -8.73 8.18
C THR A 128 -1.71 -7.28 8.37
N THR A 129 -1.79 -6.49 7.31
CA THR A 129 -1.53 -5.04 7.36
C THR A 129 -2.84 -4.29 7.11
N LEU A 130 -3.24 -3.44 8.04
CA LEU A 130 -4.39 -2.55 7.92
C LEU A 130 -3.88 -1.13 7.70
N THR A 131 -4.43 -0.44 6.71
CA THR A 131 -4.10 0.94 6.39
C THR A 131 -5.36 1.79 6.27
N VAL A 132 -5.35 2.97 6.87
CA VAL A 132 -6.48 3.92 6.84
C VAL A 132 -5.96 5.36 6.87
N LYS A 133 -6.62 6.27 6.12
CA LYS A 133 -6.33 7.70 6.18
C LYS A 133 -6.93 8.30 7.45
N VAL A 134 -6.17 9.07 8.22
CA VAL A 134 -6.69 9.68 9.46
C VAL A 134 -7.81 10.69 9.15
N SER A 135 -7.71 11.40 8.04
CA SER A 135 -8.76 12.30 7.50
C SER A 135 -10.10 11.62 7.21
N SER A 136 -10.14 10.30 7.02
CA SER A 136 -11.39 9.56 6.82
C SER A 136 -12.10 9.19 8.13
N LEU A 137 -11.42 9.34 9.27
CA LEU A 137 -11.97 9.06 10.59
C LEU A 137 -12.70 10.30 11.12
N ASN A 138 -13.82 10.08 11.79
CA ASN A 138 -14.59 11.15 12.42
C ASN A 138 -13.93 11.58 13.75
N LEU A 139 -12.84 12.34 13.67
CA LEU A 139 -12.08 12.85 14.82
C LEU A 139 -12.10 14.38 14.82
N ASP A 140 -12.12 14.96 16.02
CA ASP A 140 -11.88 16.38 16.23
C ASP A 140 -10.37 16.69 16.23
N ASP A 141 -10.00 17.97 16.31
CA ASP A 141 -8.59 18.39 16.29
C ASP A 141 -7.78 17.77 17.44
N HIS A 142 -8.40 17.70 18.63
CA HIS A 142 -7.82 17.03 19.79
C HIS A 142 -7.59 15.54 19.54
N GLY A 143 -8.62 14.81 19.13
CA GLY A 143 -8.56 13.37 18.88
C GLY A 143 -7.58 13.04 17.77
N ARG A 144 -7.51 13.85 16.71
CA ARG A 144 -6.52 13.69 15.65
C ARG A 144 -5.09 13.84 16.17
N LYS A 145 -4.78 14.92 16.90
CA LYS A 145 -3.44 15.16 17.47
C LYS A 145 -3.07 14.08 18.48
N LYS A 146 -3.99 13.69 19.36
CA LYS A 146 -3.78 12.61 20.34
C LYS A 146 -3.55 11.26 19.66
N LEU A 147 -4.34 10.92 18.63
CA LEU A 147 -4.18 9.69 17.87
C LEU A 147 -2.81 9.61 17.20
N ILE A 148 -2.34 10.69 16.58
CA ILE A 148 -1.03 10.73 15.92
C ILE A 148 0.09 10.48 16.93
N LYS A 149 0.02 11.10 18.12
CA LYS A 149 0.98 10.84 19.21
C LYS A 149 0.93 9.39 19.71
N LEU A 150 -0.27 8.81 19.87
CA LEU A 150 -0.42 7.41 20.30
C LEU A 150 0.04 6.40 19.24
N ALA A 151 -0.15 6.73 17.96
CA ALA A 151 0.27 5.90 16.84
C ALA A 151 1.79 5.91 16.63
N GLY A 152 2.46 7.03 16.94
CA GLY A 152 3.90 7.20 16.80
C GLY A 152 4.35 6.97 15.35
N GLU A 153 5.35 6.11 15.17
CA GLU A 153 5.95 5.78 13.86
C GLU A 153 4.98 5.09 12.87
N ARG A 154 3.82 4.64 13.35
CA ARG A 154 2.82 3.97 12.49
C ARG A 154 2.04 4.94 11.61
N HIS A 155 2.08 6.23 11.92
CA HIS A 155 1.45 7.28 11.12
C HIS A 155 2.48 7.96 10.25
N ASN A 156 2.22 8.01 8.94
CA ASN A 156 3.01 8.79 8.00
C ASN A 156 2.36 10.16 7.77
N LYS A 157 3.07 11.23 8.16
CA LYS A 157 2.60 12.62 8.05
C LYS A 157 2.44 13.10 6.60
N GLU A 158 3.24 12.58 5.66
CA GLU A 158 3.20 13.01 4.26
C GLU A 158 1.96 12.47 3.53
N THR A 159 1.56 11.24 3.84
CA THR A 159 0.45 10.54 3.18
C THR A 159 -0.83 10.51 4.01
N ASP A 160 -0.78 10.99 5.26
CA ASP A 160 -1.86 10.91 6.27
C ASP A 160 -2.33 9.46 6.56
N MET A 161 -1.46 8.47 6.28
CA MET A 161 -1.77 7.05 6.39
C MET A 161 -1.35 6.48 7.73
N LEU A 162 -2.30 5.85 8.42
CA LEU A 162 -2.08 5.07 9.63
C LEU A 162 -1.97 3.58 9.27
N THR A 163 -0.84 2.95 9.62
CA THR A 163 -0.54 1.56 9.25
C THR A 163 -0.37 0.67 10.47
N PHE A 164 -1.20 -0.37 10.59
CA PHE A 164 -1.04 -1.43 11.58
C PHE A 164 -0.57 -2.71 10.92
N THR A 165 0.55 -3.26 11.39
CA THR A 165 1.00 -4.60 10.99
C THR A 165 0.85 -5.55 12.18
N ALA A 166 0.01 -6.57 12.02
CA ALA A 166 -0.28 -7.58 13.04
C ALA A 166 0.26 -8.95 12.60
N ASP A 167 1.14 -9.52 13.42
CA ASP A 167 1.81 -10.80 13.18
C ASP A 167 1.93 -11.70 14.43
N ARG A 168 1.29 -11.30 15.53
CA ARG A 168 1.36 -11.94 16.85
C ARG A 168 0.65 -13.28 16.89
N CYS A 169 -0.52 -13.38 16.27
CA CYS A 169 -1.35 -14.58 16.34
C CYS A 169 -0.99 -15.58 15.23
N PRO A 170 -1.15 -16.90 15.46
CA PRO A 170 -0.87 -17.92 14.45
C PRO A 170 -1.78 -17.83 13.21
N LEU A 171 -3.06 -17.48 13.41
CA LEU A 171 -4.04 -17.41 12.33
C LEU A 171 -4.20 -15.99 11.81
N ARG A 172 -4.34 -15.86 10.48
CA ARG A 172 -4.59 -14.58 9.80
C ARG A 172 -5.84 -13.88 10.31
N ARG A 173 -6.93 -14.63 10.50
CA ARG A 173 -8.20 -14.10 11.03
C ARG A 173 -8.00 -13.41 12.38
N GLN A 174 -7.21 -14.00 13.28
CA GLN A 174 -6.92 -13.42 14.59
C GLN A 174 -6.11 -12.13 14.47
N ASN A 175 -5.12 -12.07 13.57
CA ASN A 175 -4.35 -10.84 13.33
C ASN A 175 -5.22 -9.74 12.68
N TYR A 176 -6.17 -10.10 11.81
CA TYR A 176 -7.15 -9.16 11.27
C TYR A 176 -8.05 -8.59 12.37
N ASP A 177 -8.65 -9.46 13.18
CA ASP A 177 -9.52 -9.06 14.30
C ASP A 177 -8.74 -8.19 15.29
N TYR A 178 -7.47 -8.53 15.55
CA TYR A 178 -6.59 -7.74 16.41
C TYR A 178 -6.25 -6.37 15.81
N ALA A 179 -5.97 -6.27 14.51
CA ALA A 179 -5.71 -4.99 13.85
C ALA A 179 -6.94 -4.07 13.88
N MET A 180 -8.14 -4.62 13.67
CA MET A 180 -9.41 -3.90 13.81
C MET A 180 -9.65 -3.45 15.26
N TYR A 181 -9.35 -4.32 16.23
CA TYR A 181 -9.42 -3.97 17.65
C TYR A 181 -8.48 -2.81 18.00
N LEU A 182 -7.23 -2.83 17.52
CA LEU A 182 -6.27 -1.75 17.76
C LEU A 182 -6.76 -0.42 17.19
N LEU A 183 -7.30 -0.41 15.97
CA LEU A 183 -7.90 0.78 15.37
C LEU A 183 -9.06 1.31 16.23
N THR A 184 -9.94 0.42 16.70
CA THR A 184 -11.12 0.78 17.51
C THR A 184 -10.72 1.39 18.85
N VAL A 185 -9.77 0.76 19.56
CA VAL A 185 -9.28 1.26 20.85
C VAL A 185 -8.57 2.60 20.68
N LEU A 186 -7.71 2.74 19.67
CA LEU A 186 -7.03 4.00 19.42
C LEU A 186 -8.01 5.13 19.10
N TYR A 187 -9.04 4.86 18.31
CA TYR A 187 -10.09 5.84 18.01
C TYR A 187 -10.82 6.29 19.28
N HIS A 188 -11.29 5.35 20.12
CA HIS A 188 -11.99 5.70 21.36
C HIS A 188 -11.09 6.38 22.41
N GLU A 189 -9.86 5.91 22.60
CA GLU A 189 -8.92 6.52 23.56
C GLU A 189 -8.46 7.91 23.10
N SER A 190 -8.37 8.13 21.79
CA SER A 190 -8.05 9.46 21.25
C SER A 190 -9.15 10.48 21.50
N SER A 191 -10.42 10.05 21.55
CA SER A 191 -11.58 10.94 21.79
C SER A 191 -11.78 11.29 23.27
N LYS A 192 -11.06 10.63 24.20
CA LYS A 192 -11.16 10.90 25.63
C LYS A 192 -10.20 12.01 26.04
N HIS A 193 -10.63 12.86 26.97
CA HIS A 193 -9.78 13.84 27.62
C HIS A 193 -9.43 13.40 29.04
N GLU A 194 -8.13 13.24 29.29
CA GLU A 194 -7.63 12.91 30.62
C GLU A 194 -7.11 14.15 31.37
N PRO A 195 -7.11 14.18 32.72
CA PRO A 195 -6.69 15.36 33.49
C PRO A 195 -5.26 15.81 33.21
N TRP A 196 -4.35 14.87 32.96
CA TRP A 196 -2.93 15.14 32.68
C TRP A 196 -2.69 15.81 31.34
N GLU A 197 -3.65 15.79 30.41
CA GLU A 197 -3.51 16.47 29.13
C GLU A 197 -3.47 18.00 29.27
N LYS A 198 -3.94 18.52 30.41
CA LYS A 198 -3.84 19.95 30.76
C LYS A 198 -2.42 20.36 31.13
N GLU A 199 -1.55 19.41 31.48
CA GLU A 199 -0.16 19.64 31.83
C GLU A 199 0.75 19.69 30.60
N LYS A 200 0.16 19.66 29.39
CA LYS A 200 0.89 19.71 28.11
C LYS A 200 1.74 20.97 28.00
N THR A 201 3.03 20.79 27.78
CA THR A 201 3.98 21.90 27.65
C THR A 201 4.08 22.41 26.21
N GLU A 202 4.69 23.59 26.02
CA GLU A 202 4.96 24.14 24.68
C GLU A 202 5.83 23.21 23.83
N ALA A 203 6.72 22.43 24.45
CA ALA A 203 7.59 21.47 23.75
C ALA A 203 6.82 20.26 23.19
N ASP A 204 5.65 19.95 23.76
CA ASP A 204 4.79 18.83 23.33
C ASP A 204 3.83 19.21 22.19
N MET A 205 3.74 20.52 21.88
CA MET A 205 2.91 21.03 20.80
C MET A 205 3.52 20.67 19.44
N GLU A 206 2.70 20.11 18.56
CA GLU A 206 3.13 19.72 17.20
C GLU A 206 3.12 20.91 16.25
N GLU A 207 2.35 21.93 16.58
CA GLU A 207 2.20 23.17 15.85
C GLU A 207 2.57 24.30 16.79
N TYR A 208 3.30 25.27 16.26
CA TYR A 208 3.58 26.51 16.96
C TYR A 208 2.31 27.34 17.06
N LEU A 209 1.88 27.60 18.29
CA LEU A 209 0.80 28.52 18.62
C LEU A 209 1.40 29.88 18.98
N TRP A 210 0.90 30.92 18.33
CA TRP A 210 1.32 32.30 18.58
C TRP A 210 0.91 32.78 19.97
N GLU A 211 -0.31 32.42 20.36
CA GLU A 211 -0.95 32.87 21.59
C GLU A 211 -0.15 32.40 22.81
N SER A 212 0.12 33.32 23.73
CA SER A 212 0.91 33.12 24.95
C SER A 212 2.39 32.74 24.74
N SER A 213 2.87 32.77 23.49
CA SER A 213 4.25 32.42 23.13
C SER A 213 5.28 33.47 23.57
N THR A 214 6.55 33.07 23.57
CA THR A 214 7.69 33.97 23.79
C THR A 214 7.77 35.09 22.74
N SER A 215 7.44 34.79 21.49
CA SER A 215 7.47 35.78 20.40
C SER A 215 6.41 36.86 20.57
N GLU A 216 5.21 36.49 21.05
CA GLU A 216 4.17 37.45 21.40
C GLU A 216 4.63 38.39 22.52
N ARG A 217 5.16 37.82 23.62
CA ARG A 217 5.63 38.60 24.77
C ARG A 217 6.71 39.60 24.38
N ASN A 218 7.71 39.15 23.61
CA ASN A 218 8.82 40.00 23.17
C ASN A 218 8.35 41.13 22.23
N ALA A 219 7.43 40.83 21.31
CA ALA A 219 6.91 41.83 20.38
C ALA A 219 6.06 42.89 21.08
N VAL A 220 5.18 42.48 21.99
CA VAL A 220 4.38 43.41 22.80
C VAL A 220 5.29 44.28 23.67
N GLU A 221 6.28 43.69 24.34
CA GLU A 221 7.25 44.44 25.15
C GLU A 221 8.03 45.47 24.32
N THR A 222 8.47 45.09 23.11
CA THR A 222 9.20 45.99 22.22
C THR A 222 8.34 47.16 21.75
N LEU A 223 7.08 46.91 21.38
CA LEU A 223 6.14 47.96 20.96
C LEU A 223 5.78 48.91 22.11
N LEU A 224 5.64 48.40 23.33
CA LEU A 224 5.42 49.23 24.52
C LEU A 224 6.62 50.15 24.78
N ARG A 225 7.85 49.62 24.65
CA ARG A 225 9.08 50.43 24.76
C ARG A 225 9.17 51.50 23.68
N MET A 226 8.80 51.19 22.43
CA MET A 226 8.81 52.14 21.31
C MET A 226 7.78 53.27 21.46
N LYS A 227 6.63 53.00 22.10
CA LYS A 227 5.59 54.01 22.34
C LYS A 227 5.87 54.93 23.53
N GLY A 228 6.98 54.73 24.26
CA GLY A 228 7.44 55.64 25.32
C GLY A 228 6.51 55.72 26.54
N SER A 229 5.65 54.73 26.75
CA SER A 229 4.69 54.71 27.85
C SER A 229 5.27 54.04 29.09
N GLU A 230 5.75 54.83 30.06
CA GLU A 230 5.93 54.41 31.46
C GLU A 230 4.56 54.20 32.17
N ASP A 231 3.46 54.70 31.60
CA ASP A 231 2.09 54.46 32.08
C ASP A 231 1.34 53.47 31.18
N GLY A 232 1.09 52.27 31.71
CA GLY A 232 0.53 51.11 31.02
C GLY A 232 -0.96 51.22 30.64
N SER A 233 -1.31 52.06 29.66
CA SER A 233 -2.70 52.21 29.19
C SER A 233 -2.91 52.03 27.68
N ALA A 234 -1.94 51.54 26.91
CA ALA A 234 -2.26 51.00 25.58
C ALA A 234 -2.87 49.59 25.79
N PRO A 235 -4.16 49.36 25.49
CA PRO A 235 -4.76 48.06 25.72
C PRO A 235 -4.03 47.04 24.84
N ARG A 236 -3.50 45.99 25.47
CA ARG A 236 -2.79 44.88 24.82
C ARG A 236 -3.55 44.35 23.58
N GLU A 237 -4.87 44.41 23.64
CA GLU A 237 -5.79 44.04 22.56
C GLU A 237 -5.70 44.93 21.31
N GLU A 238 -5.49 46.24 21.44
CA GLU A 238 -5.31 47.14 20.29
C GLU A 238 -3.96 46.90 19.59
N LEU A 239 -2.90 46.62 20.36
CA LEU A 239 -1.59 46.28 19.81
C LEU A 239 -1.63 44.95 19.05
N LEU A 240 -2.29 43.95 19.62
CA LEU A 240 -2.48 42.63 19.00
C LEU A 240 -3.35 42.70 17.73
N SER A 241 -4.31 43.63 17.70
CA SER A 241 -5.20 43.84 16.55
C SER A 241 -4.59 44.69 15.44
N SER A 242 -3.41 45.29 15.67
CA SER A 242 -2.76 46.13 14.67
C SER A 242 -2.30 45.30 13.45
N ARG A 243 -2.44 45.88 12.26
CA ARG A 243 -2.08 45.20 11.00
C ARG A 243 -0.61 44.73 10.96
N PRO A 244 0.40 45.53 11.37
CA PRO A 244 1.80 45.06 11.40
C PRO A 244 2.00 43.86 12.33
N MET A 245 1.26 43.80 13.45
CA MET A 245 1.34 42.70 14.40
C MET A 245 0.72 41.40 13.85
N GLN A 246 -0.38 41.51 13.09
CA GLN A 246 -0.97 40.35 12.41
C GLN A 246 -0.07 39.81 11.30
N GLU A 247 0.56 40.70 10.52
CA GLU A 247 1.54 40.31 9.50
C GLU A 247 2.75 39.59 10.13
N TYR A 248 3.22 40.07 11.28
CA TYR A 248 4.27 39.42 12.05
C TYR A 248 3.85 38.07 12.65
N ARG A 249 2.65 37.98 13.24
CA ARG A 249 2.08 36.72 13.72
C ARG A 249 2.07 35.68 12.61
N ASN A 250 1.51 36.04 11.45
CA ASN A 250 1.38 35.12 10.31
C ASN A 250 2.75 34.68 9.78
N SER A 251 3.73 35.59 9.72
CA SER A 251 5.08 35.26 9.24
C SER A 251 5.80 34.31 10.20
N VAL A 252 5.70 34.51 11.51
CA VAL A 252 6.31 33.61 12.52
C VAL A 252 5.63 32.25 12.53
N THR A 253 4.29 32.21 12.52
CA THR A 253 3.55 30.95 12.51
C THR A 253 3.89 30.13 11.25
N ASN A 254 3.94 30.78 10.09
CA ASN A 254 4.32 30.11 8.84
C ASN A 254 5.77 29.62 8.90
N LEU A 255 6.71 30.44 9.38
CA LEU A 255 8.13 30.06 9.52
C LEU A 255 8.31 28.85 10.44
N LYS A 256 7.56 28.78 11.55
CA LYS A 256 7.67 27.68 12.52
C LYS A 256 6.96 26.40 12.08
N ASN A 257 5.81 26.50 11.40
CA ASN A 257 4.99 25.34 11.03
C ASN A 257 5.32 24.78 9.64
N ALA A 258 5.49 25.64 8.64
CA ALA A 258 5.83 25.22 7.27
C ALA A 258 7.33 25.00 7.07
N GLY A 259 8.15 25.55 7.98
CA GLY A 259 9.60 25.42 7.96
C GLY A 259 10.33 26.62 7.34
N GLU A 260 11.66 26.53 7.36
CA GLU A 260 12.54 27.59 6.89
C GLU A 260 12.75 27.52 5.38
N SER A 261 12.38 28.59 4.67
CA SER A 261 12.62 28.79 3.25
C SER A 261 13.02 30.24 3.01
N GLU A 262 13.66 30.54 1.88
CA GLU A 262 14.01 31.92 1.54
C GLU A 262 12.78 32.84 1.53
N SER A 263 11.65 32.33 1.03
CA SER A 263 10.38 33.07 0.98
C SER A 263 9.83 33.39 2.38
N THR A 264 9.86 32.42 3.31
CA THR A 264 9.36 32.61 4.68
C THR A 264 10.25 33.55 5.48
N LEU A 265 11.58 33.50 5.27
CA LEU A 265 12.53 34.44 5.87
C LEU A 265 12.38 35.87 5.35
N LEU A 266 12.12 36.06 4.05
CA LEU A 266 11.87 37.39 3.48
C LEU A 266 10.57 38.01 3.99
N GLN A 267 9.49 37.20 4.08
CA GLN A 267 8.22 37.64 4.68
C GLN A 267 8.39 38.03 6.14
N TYR A 268 9.12 37.22 6.92
CA TYR A 268 9.45 37.54 8.30
C TYR A 268 10.22 38.86 8.39
N LYS A 269 11.28 39.04 7.59
CA LYS A 269 12.07 40.28 7.54
C LYS A 269 11.22 41.51 7.22
N GLN A 270 10.34 41.42 6.22
CA GLN A 270 9.45 42.52 5.87
C GLN A 270 8.47 42.84 7.00
N SER A 271 7.87 41.83 7.61
CA SER A 271 6.94 42.03 8.73
C SER A 271 7.61 42.70 9.94
N VAL A 272 8.86 42.34 10.25
CA VAL A 272 9.63 42.97 11.34
C VAL A 272 10.00 44.42 11.01
N LYS A 273 10.37 44.73 9.75
CA LYS A 273 10.63 46.11 9.33
C LYS A 273 9.40 47.00 9.49
N ASN A 274 8.25 46.50 9.05
CA ASN A 274 6.97 47.18 9.21
C ASN A 274 6.61 47.36 10.70
N LEU A 275 6.92 46.37 11.53
CA LEU A 275 6.66 46.42 12.97
C LEU A 275 7.53 47.46 13.70
N LEU A 276 8.79 47.61 13.29
CA LEU A 276 9.77 48.50 13.91
C LEU A 276 9.88 49.88 13.23
N ASN A 277 9.11 50.14 12.17
CA ASN A 277 9.17 51.35 11.33
C ASN A 277 10.57 51.61 10.72
N LEU A 278 11.20 50.56 10.17
CA LEU A 278 12.55 50.59 9.55
C LEU A 278 12.53 50.47 8.01
#